data_AF-A0A7X7GSC1-F1
#
_entry.id   AF-A0A7X7GSC1-F1
#
_cell.length_a   1.000
_cell.length_b   1.000
_cell.length_c   1.000
_cell.angle_alpha   90.00
_cell.angle_beta   90.00
_cell.angle_gamma   90.00
#
_symmetry.space_group_name_H-M   'P 1'
#
loop_
_entity.id
_entity.type
_entity.pdbx_description
1 polymer ?
#
loop_
_entity_poly.entity_id
_entity_poly.type
_entity_poly.pdbx_seq_one_letter_code
_entity_poly.pdbx_strand_id
1 'polypeptide(L)'
;MGASELVATPRPTCYDCFRPLSLCYCDTLRPIDNRTRVVVVQHPRESFHPLNTARIAEGCLQRVQVVRAHLTELDAQLATLDLPADAALLFPSADARDIDELTADERPSCVVVLDGTWHHARTLKRDCPRLAALPRIRFTPPAPSEYRIRREPQSDYLSTVESIAHVLERLEPETSGIERLRESFRTLVDRAIAARVRAPSAGRSKRPRPRRERTPPLALGTPRARVVVVYAEAAADLEGKGNHPLLVVARRQGAPVGAHLAPVQRLLLRTPAPPHPRLLEHLAIDPDELPGAAPLEAARDSWRSLVGPEDLVVTWSLGSLTVLEAAGFAVPRSSYLKEVYCNGQARRGVTVRGGLEELVRRHGATLPNADVPMPQGRAVERLRQTEAMLHWMRSENDREPDTF
;
A
#
# COMPACT_ATOMS: atom_id res chain seq x y z
N MET A 1 17.69 -37.49 -17.31
CA MET A 1 18.40 -36.41 -18.03
C MET A 1 17.71 -35.11 -17.69
N GLY A 2 18.49 -34.12 -17.24
CA GLY A 2 18.06 -33.08 -16.31
C GLY A 2 17.09 -32.05 -16.87
N ALA A 3 16.05 -31.74 -16.07
CA ALA A 3 15.31 -30.50 -16.20
C ALA A 3 16.19 -29.38 -15.62
N SER A 4 16.82 -28.61 -16.48
CA SER A 4 17.53 -27.38 -16.12
C SER A 4 16.53 -26.38 -15.54
N GLU A 5 16.50 -26.25 -14.21
CA GLU A 5 15.87 -25.13 -13.53
C GLU A 5 16.54 -23.83 -14.00
N LEU A 6 15.88 -23.11 -14.89
CA LEU A 6 16.21 -21.72 -15.19
C LEU A 6 15.83 -20.87 -13.98
N VAL A 7 16.72 -20.81 -12.99
CA VAL A 7 16.71 -19.78 -11.96
C VAL A 7 16.86 -18.44 -12.68
N ALA A 8 15.79 -17.65 -12.72
CA ALA A 8 15.83 -16.30 -13.27
C ALA A 8 16.78 -15.46 -12.41
N THR A 9 18.01 -15.23 -12.90
CA THR A 9 18.99 -14.39 -12.22
C THR A 9 18.41 -12.98 -12.04
N PRO A 10 18.35 -12.45 -10.80
CA PRO A 10 17.87 -11.09 -10.57
C PRO A 10 18.72 -10.10 -11.36
N ARG A 11 18.05 -9.16 -12.04
CA ARG A 11 18.72 -8.13 -12.83
C ARG A 11 19.52 -7.22 -11.90
N PRO A 12 20.78 -6.89 -12.21
CA PRO A 12 21.57 -5.99 -11.39
C PRO A 12 20.90 -4.62 -11.32
N THR A 13 20.91 -4.01 -10.13
CA THR A 13 20.27 -2.72 -9.83
C THR A 13 21.33 -1.67 -9.49
N CYS A 14 21.10 -0.43 -9.91
CA CYS A 14 21.87 0.73 -9.46
C CYS A 14 21.57 0.98 -7.98
N TYR A 15 22.59 1.19 -7.15
CA TYR A 15 22.40 1.44 -5.72
C TYR A 15 21.96 2.86 -5.38
N ASP A 16 22.08 3.80 -6.33
CA ASP A 16 21.64 5.19 -6.14
C ASP A 16 20.15 5.35 -6.47
N CYS A 17 19.75 4.97 -7.69
CA CYS A 17 18.34 5.11 -8.11
C CYS A 17 17.48 3.86 -7.90
N PHE A 18 18.07 2.73 -7.49
CA PHE A 18 17.41 1.44 -7.29
C PHE A 18 16.72 0.85 -8.54
N ARG A 19 17.04 1.36 -9.74
CA ARG A 19 16.53 0.83 -11.00
C ARG A 19 17.46 -0.26 -11.55
N PRO A 20 16.95 -1.20 -12.38
CA PRO A 20 17.82 -2.09 -13.14
C PRO A 20 18.88 -1.29 -13.88
N LEU A 21 20.13 -1.74 -13.92
CA LEU A 21 21.25 -0.98 -14.54
C LEU A 21 20.93 -0.54 -15.98
N SER A 22 20.22 -1.37 -16.75
CA SER A 22 19.77 -1.06 -18.11
C SER A 22 18.75 0.09 -18.22
N LEU A 23 18.12 0.46 -17.10
CA LEU A 23 17.12 1.51 -16.96
C LEU A 23 17.54 2.58 -15.94
N CYS A 24 18.78 2.55 -15.48
CA CYS A 24 19.37 3.61 -14.67
C CYS A 24 19.25 4.94 -15.43
N TYR A 25 19.36 6.07 -14.74
CA TYR A 25 19.51 7.41 -15.36
C TYR A 25 20.53 8.27 -14.58
N CYS A 26 21.24 7.69 -13.60
CA CYS A 26 22.17 8.41 -12.75
C CYS A 26 23.33 9.04 -13.54
N ASP A 27 23.66 8.49 -14.71
CA ASP A 27 24.63 9.04 -15.65
C ASP A 27 24.24 10.40 -16.24
N THR A 28 22.97 10.81 -16.15
CA THR A 28 22.50 12.14 -16.58
C THR A 28 22.45 13.16 -15.46
N LEU A 29 22.56 12.74 -14.20
CA LEU A 29 22.49 13.65 -13.06
C LEU A 29 23.75 14.52 -13.05
N ARG A 30 23.55 15.83 -12.95
CA ARG A 30 24.63 16.82 -12.94
C ARG A 30 24.34 17.83 -11.84
N PRO A 31 25.34 18.18 -11.02
CA PRO A 31 25.17 19.21 -10.01
C PRO A 31 24.72 20.55 -10.61
N ILE A 32 23.83 21.22 -9.89
CA ILE A 32 23.27 22.55 -10.14
C ILE A 32 23.42 23.32 -8.82
N ASP A 33 24.15 24.43 -8.87
CA ASP A 33 24.34 25.31 -7.72
C ASP A 33 23.11 26.23 -7.56
N ASN A 34 21.98 25.63 -7.19
CA ASN A 34 20.74 26.36 -6.94
C ASN A 34 20.86 27.18 -5.65
N ARG A 35 20.52 28.46 -5.71
CA ARG A 35 20.53 29.40 -4.58
C ARG A 35 19.29 29.22 -3.71
N THR A 36 18.13 29.03 -4.33
CA THR A 36 16.88 28.78 -3.61
C THR A 36 16.91 27.37 -3.04
N ARG A 37 16.79 27.25 -1.71
CA ARG A 37 16.70 25.94 -1.05
C ARG A 37 15.40 25.25 -1.43
N VAL A 38 15.47 23.96 -1.75
CA VAL A 38 14.31 23.13 -2.05
C VAL A 38 14.13 22.08 -0.95
N VAL A 39 12.97 22.06 -0.31
CA VAL A 39 12.60 21.03 0.66
C VAL A 39 11.47 20.20 0.06
N VAL A 40 11.73 18.94 -0.25
CA VAL A 40 10.70 18.03 -0.77
C VAL A 40 10.14 17.21 0.39
N VAL A 41 8.86 17.41 0.73
CA VAL A 41 8.14 16.57 1.70
C VAL A 41 7.44 15.45 0.94
N GLN A 42 8.01 14.26 1.03
CA GLN A 42 7.61 13.10 0.25
C GLN A 42 6.71 12.16 1.05
N HIS A 43 5.55 11.81 0.47
CA HIS A 43 4.64 10.86 1.07
C HIS A 43 5.24 9.43 1.08
N PRO A 44 5.08 8.61 2.16
CA PRO A 44 5.68 7.27 2.27
C PRO A 44 5.46 6.37 1.08
N ARG A 45 4.24 6.38 0.51
CA ARG A 45 3.85 5.54 -0.63
C ARG A 45 4.62 5.84 -1.93
N GLU A 46 5.27 6.99 -2.03
CA GLU A 46 5.98 7.43 -3.24
C GLU A 46 7.49 7.22 -3.12
N SER A 47 8.01 7.09 -1.89
CA SER A 47 9.45 6.94 -1.60
C SER A 47 10.12 5.76 -2.32
N PHE A 48 9.39 4.65 -2.46
CA PHE A 48 9.84 3.44 -3.16
C PHE A 48 9.31 3.33 -4.60
N HIS A 49 8.62 4.35 -5.13
CA HIS A 49 8.07 4.28 -6.47
C HIS A 49 9.21 4.26 -7.53
N PRO A 50 9.25 3.31 -8.47
CA PRO A 50 10.35 3.20 -9.46
C PRO A 50 10.52 4.41 -10.40
N LEU A 51 9.50 5.27 -10.45
CA LEU A 51 9.46 6.51 -11.24
C LEU A 51 9.39 7.75 -10.34
N ASN A 52 9.98 7.68 -9.15
CA ASN A 52 10.04 8.79 -8.21
C ASN A 52 10.94 9.90 -8.77
N THR A 53 10.33 11.02 -9.16
CA THR A 53 11.02 12.15 -9.79
C THR A 53 11.72 13.06 -8.77
N ALA A 54 11.37 13.01 -7.49
CA ALA A 54 12.08 13.77 -6.44
C ALA A 54 13.56 13.38 -6.34
N ARG A 55 13.91 12.14 -6.70
CA ARG A 55 15.31 11.67 -6.76
C ARG A 55 16.16 12.40 -7.79
N ILE A 56 15.54 12.93 -8.85
CA ILE A 56 16.26 13.76 -9.84
C ILE A 56 16.65 15.08 -9.20
N ALA A 57 15.73 15.72 -8.47
CA ALA A 57 16.04 16.93 -7.72
C ALA A 57 17.14 16.67 -6.67
N GLU A 58 17.01 15.60 -5.88
CA GLU A 58 18.02 15.20 -4.88
C GLU A 58 19.40 14.93 -5.48
N GLY A 59 19.48 14.36 -6.68
CA GLY A 59 20.74 14.06 -7.34
C GLY A 59 21.36 15.20 -8.15
N CYS A 60 20.60 16.26 -8.46
CA CYS A 60 21.09 17.38 -9.26
C CYS A 60 21.27 18.66 -8.43
N LEU A 61 20.39 18.98 -7.49
CA LEU A 61 20.43 20.25 -6.76
C LEU A 61 21.42 20.18 -5.58
N GLN A 62 22.17 21.25 -5.35
CA GLN A 62 23.07 21.35 -4.19
C GLN A 62 22.34 21.75 -2.91
N ARG A 63 21.32 22.61 -3.01
CA ARG A 63 20.52 23.05 -1.86
C ARG A 63 19.16 22.38 -1.89
N VAL A 64 19.15 21.06 -1.68
CA VAL A 64 17.93 20.25 -1.63
C VAL A 64 17.91 19.33 -0.42
N GLN A 65 16.74 19.15 0.16
CA GLN A 65 16.52 18.18 1.22
C GLN A 65 15.22 17.43 0.96
N VAL A 66 15.29 16.09 0.88
CA VAL A 66 14.10 15.25 0.75
C VAL A 66 13.74 14.67 2.13
N VAL A 67 12.57 15.04 2.63
CA VAL A 67 12.02 14.55 3.89
C VAL A 67 10.97 13.51 3.59
N ARG A 68 11.25 12.26 3.98
CA ARG A 68 10.28 11.16 3.88
C ARG A 68 9.31 11.27 5.06
N ALA A 69 8.09 11.69 4.78
CA ALA A 69 7.11 12.05 5.80
C ALA A 69 6.68 10.83 6.63
N HIS A 70 6.87 10.85 7.95
CA HIS A 70 6.19 9.94 8.86
C HIS A 70 4.84 10.57 9.20
N LEU A 71 3.75 10.08 8.61
CA LEU A 71 2.46 10.80 8.63
C LEU A 71 1.96 11.16 10.04
N THR A 72 2.27 10.36 11.05
CA THR A 72 1.90 10.60 12.46
C THR A 72 2.82 11.57 13.19
N GLU A 73 4.04 11.77 12.70
CA GLU A 73 5.10 12.57 13.34
C GLU A 73 5.56 13.72 12.45
N LEU A 74 4.89 13.95 11.31
CA LEU A 74 5.35 14.88 10.28
C LEU A 74 5.56 16.28 10.83
N ASP A 75 4.69 16.75 11.72
CA ASP A 75 4.84 18.07 12.33
C ASP A 75 6.12 18.17 13.17
N ALA A 76 6.44 17.14 13.96
CA ALA A 76 7.69 17.05 14.72
C ALA A 76 8.90 16.91 13.80
N GLN A 77 8.79 16.14 12.71
CA GLN A 77 9.85 16.03 11.71
C GLN A 77 10.14 17.38 11.06
N LEU A 78 9.10 18.11 10.63
CA LEU A 78 9.26 19.46 10.08
C LEU A 78 9.71 20.47 11.13
N ALA A 79 9.50 20.20 12.42
CA ALA A 79 10.05 21.00 13.51
C ALA A 79 11.57 20.91 13.63
N THR A 80 12.16 19.81 13.20
CA THR A 80 13.62 19.67 13.10
C THR A 80 14.20 20.34 11.85
N LEU A 81 13.35 20.75 10.89
CA LEU A 81 13.81 21.50 9.74
C LEU A 81 13.95 22.97 10.11
N ASP A 82 15.15 23.49 9.93
CA ASP A 82 15.44 24.92 9.95
C ASP A 82 14.87 25.59 8.69
N LEU A 83 13.54 25.73 8.60
CA LEU A 83 12.89 26.45 7.51
C LEU A 83 13.02 27.95 7.78
N PRO A 84 13.55 28.74 6.82
CA PRO A 84 13.65 30.17 7.00
C PRO A 84 12.25 30.81 7.04
N ALA A 85 12.14 31.99 7.65
CA ALA A 85 10.85 32.66 7.84
C ALA A 85 10.13 33.03 6.54
N ASP A 86 10.89 33.19 5.46
CA ASP A 86 10.40 33.47 4.10
C ASP A 86 10.11 32.19 3.29
N ALA A 87 10.16 31.00 3.90
CA ALA A 87 9.86 29.76 3.21
C ALA A 87 8.42 29.76 2.66
N ALA A 88 8.25 29.30 1.41
CA ALA A 88 6.94 29.19 0.78
C ALA A 88 6.61 27.75 0.36
N LEU A 89 5.37 27.35 0.53
CA LEU A 89 4.83 26.09 0.05
C LEU A 89 4.38 26.23 -1.42
N LEU A 90 4.94 25.40 -2.30
CA LEU A 90 4.47 25.25 -3.67
C LEU A 90 3.19 24.40 -3.67
N PHE A 91 2.03 25.06 -3.67
CA PHE A 91 0.75 24.37 -3.66
C PHE A 91 -0.37 25.30 -4.14
N PRO A 92 -1.17 24.90 -5.15
CA PRO A 92 -2.28 25.73 -5.61
C PRO A 92 -3.40 25.77 -4.57
N SER A 93 -3.72 26.97 -4.11
CA SER A 93 -4.88 27.27 -3.27
C SER A 93 -5.44 28.64 -3.61
N ALA A 94 -6.64 28.96 -3.13
CA ALA A 94 -7.30 30.23 -3.40
C ALA A 94 -6.51 31.45 -2.92
N ASP A 95 -5.68 31.27 -1.90
CA ASP A 95 -4.84 32.30 -1.30
C ASP A 95 -3.35 32.20 -1.70
N ALA A 96 -3.02 31.36 -2.69
CA ALA A 96 -1.66 31.24 -3.21
C ALA A 96 -1.36 32.38 -4.18
N ARG A 97 -0.23 33.08 -3.96
CA ARG A 97 0.27 34.11 -4.88
C ARG A 97 0.86 33.45 -6.13
N ASP A 98 0.64 34.05 -7.29
CA ASP A 98 1.33 33.59 -8.50
C ASP A 98 2.81 33.96 -8.41
N ILE A 99 3.69 33.03 -8.78
CA ILE A 99 5.14 33.23 -8.75
C ILE A 99 5.59 34.37 -9.67
N ASP A 100 4.86 34.60 -10.77
CA ASP A 100 5.16 35.66 -11.73
C ASP A 100 4.75 37.05 -11.20
N GLU A 101 3.97 37.11 -10.11
CA GLU A 101 3.57 38.35 -9.42
C GLU A 101 4.52 38.74 -8.26
N LEU A 102 5.56 37.93 -7.98
CA LEU A 102 6.51 38.20 -6.91
C LEU A 102 7.63 39.14 -7.41
N THR A 103 7.82 40.26 -6.69
CA THR A 103 9.01 41.09 -6.85
C THR A 103 10.26 40.37 -6.33
N ALA A 104 11.46 40.83 -6.71
CA ALA A 104 12.72 40.17 -6.33
C ALA A 104 12.88 40.00 -4.81
N ASP A 105 12.45 40.99 -4.02
CA ASP A 105 12.52 40.98 -2.55
C ASP A 105 11.46 40.09 -1.89
N GLU A 106 10.41 39.70 -2.62
CA GLU A 106 9.35 38.81 -2.14
C GLU A 106 9.61 37.33 -2.47
N ARG A 107 10.69 37.04 -3.23
CA ARG A 107 11.02 35.69 -3.64
C ARG A 107 11.51 34.88 -2.44
N PRO A 108 10.91 33.71 -2.16
CA PRO A 108 11.30 32.90 -1.01
C PRO A 108 12.71 32.32 -1.20
N SER A 109 13.54 32.40 -0.18
CA SER A 109 14.84 31.72 -0.14
C SER A 109 14.70 30.19 -0.05
N CYS A 110 13.54 29.69 0.37
CA CYS A 110 13.23 28.27 0.49
C CYS A 110 11.85 27.94 -0.07
N VAL A 111 11.78 26.93 -0.95
CA VAL A 111 10.52 26.39 -1.47
C VAL A 111 10.28 24.99 -0.93
N VAL A 112 9.13 24.79 -0.29
CA VAL A 112 8.66 23.48 0.16
C VAL A 112 7.76 22.88 -0.92
N VAL A 113 8.07 21.67 -1.38
CA VAL A 113 7.35 20.96 -2.43
C VAL A 113 6.81 19.66 -1.87
N LEU A 114 5.54 19.34 -2.16
CA LEU A 114 4.92 18.08 -1.72
C LEU A 114 5.04 17.03 -2.82
N ASP A 115 5.68 15.90 -2.52
CA ASP A 115 5.83 14.80 -3.46
C ASP A 115 4.82 13.68 -3.19
N GLY A 116 3.90 13.51 -4.14
CA GLY A 116 3.03 12.36 -4.27
C GLY A 116 1.81 12.62 -5.13
N THR A 117 0.87 11.66 -5.20
CA THR A 117 -0.43 11.94 -5.83
C THR A 117 -1.10 13.17 -5.21
N TRP A 118 -1.99 13.83 -5.96
CA TRP A 118 -2.76 14.97 -5.46
C TRP A 118 -3.53 14.69 -4.17
N HIS A 119 -4.02 13.47 -4.00
CA HIS A 119 -4.61 13.05 -2.74
C HIS A 119 -3.55 13.05 -1.61
N HIS A 120 -2.38 12.46 -1.84
CA HIS A 120 -1.27 12.46 -0.88
C HIS A 120 -0.81 13.88 -0.52
N ALA A 121 -0.59 14.76 -1.51
CA ALA A 121 -0.17 16.14 -1.27
C ALA A 121 -1.21 16.93 -0.44
N ARG A 122 -2.51 16.78 -0.76
CA ARG A 122 -3.60 17.37 0.03
C ARG A 122 -3.61 16.84 1.46
N THR A 123 -3.40 15.55 1.66
CA THR A 123 -3.30 14.92 2.99
C THR A 123 -2.12 15.49 3.77
N LEU A 124 -0.92 15.55 3.19
CA LEU A 124 0.27 16.11 3.84
C LEU A 124 0.03 17.56 4.30
N LYS A 125 -0.52 18.41 3.43
CA LYS A 125 -0.85 19.80 3.77
C LYS A 125 -1.92 19.89 4.87
N ARG A 126 -2.98 19.08 4.79
CA ARG A 126 -4.12 19.13 5.73
C ARG A 126 -3.71 18.64 7.13
N ASP A 127 -2.91 17.59 7.19
CA ASP A 127 -2.61 16.88 8.44
C ASP A 127 -1.34 17.42 9.14
N CYS A 128 -0.63 18.36 8.53
CA CYS A 128 0.54 19.02 9.13
C CYS A 128 0.30 20.53 9.28
N PRO A 129 0.06 21.01 10.51
CA PRO A 129 -0.12 22.44 10.81
C PRO A 129 1.02 23.32 10.29
N ARG A 130 2.28 22.91 10.43
CA ARG A 130 3.43 23.67 9.91
C ARG A 130 3.36 23.88 8.39
N LEU A 131 2.99 22.85 7.62
CA LEU A 131 2.78 23.00 6.16
C LEU A 131 1.58 23.89 5.84
N ALA A 132 0.50 23.76 6.60
CA ALA A 132 -0.71 24.57 6.40
C ALA A 132 -0.47 26.06 6.67
N ALA A 133 0.46 26.39 7.57
CA ALA A 133 0.81 27.75 7.97
C ALA A 133 1.75 28.48 6.99
N LEU A 134 2.47 27.76 6.12
CA LEU A 134 3.39 28.39 5.17
C LEU A 134 2.64 29.28 4.16
N PRO A 135 3.21 30.46 3.81
CA PRO A 135 2.81 31.21 2.63
C PRO A 135 2.81 30.30 1.40
N ARG A 136 1.85 30.52 0.49
CA ARG A 136 1.67 29.65 -0.67
C ARG A 136 2.00 30.38 -1.95
N ILE A 137 2.78 29.71 -2.79
CA ILE A 137 3.04 30.12 -4.16
C ILE A 137 2.45 29.09 -5.11
N ARG A 138 2.01 29.57 -6.26
CA ARG A 138 1.51 28.76 -7.37
C ARG A 138 2.06 29.29 -8.68
N PHE A 139 1.87 28.52 -9.73
CA PHE A 139 2.09 28.96 -11.10
C PHE A 139 1.11 28.23 -12.00
N THR A 140 0.93 28.76 -13.21
CA THR A 140 0.22 28.05 -14.28
C THR A 140 1.27 27.41 -15.19
N PRO A 141 1.29 26.07 -15.33
CA PRO A 141 2.23 25.41 -16.21
C PRO A 141 2.15 25.95 -17.65
N PRO A 142 3.28 26.28 -18.28
CA PRO A 142 3.29 26.80 -19.66
C PRO A 142 2.97 25.72 -20.70
N ALA A 143 3.13 24.45 -20.35
CA ALA A 143 2.86 23.30 -21.19
C ALA A 143 2.43 22.09 -20.33
N PRO A 144 1.75 21.10 -20.91
CA PRO A 144 1.46 19.84 -20.24
C PRO A 144 2.72 19.07 -19.84
N SER A 145 2.60 18.22 -18.81
CA SER A 145 3.72 17.41 -18.33
C SER A 145 4.27 16.47 -19.40
N GLU A 146 5.60 16.34 -19.42
CA GLU A 146 6.33 15.39 -20.25
C GLU A 146 6.28 13.96 -19.69
N TYR A 147 5.54 13.73 -18.60
CA TYR A 147 5.44 12.45 -17.88
C TYR A 147 4.60 11.38 -18.61
N ARG A 148 4.92 11.10 -19.88
CA ARG A 148 4.17 10.21 -20.80
C ARG A 148 3.92 8.77 -20.32
N ILE A 149 4.56 8.34 -19.24
CA ILE A 149 4.42 6.99 -18.66
C ILE A 149 3.46 6.92 -17.45
N ARG A 150 3.01 8.07 -16.92
CA ARG A 150 2.01 8.20 -15.85
C ARG A 150 0.86 9.08 -16.35
N ARG A 151 -0.39 8.73 -16.03
CA ARG A 151 -1.55 9.53 -16.44
C ARG A 151 -1.79 10.60 -15.38
N GLU A 152 -1.70 11.85 -15.79
CA GLU A 152 -2.03 12.99 -14.94
C GLU A 152 -3.55 13.25 -14.92
N PRO A 153 -4.12 13.67 -13.76
CA PRO A 153 -5.54 14.00 -13.62
C PRO A 153 -6.04 15.11 -14.57
N GLN A 154 -5.21 16.13 -14.81
CA GLN A 154 -5.50 17.27 -15.68
C GLN A 154 -4.24 17.67 -16.46
N SER A 155 -4.40 18.48 -17.50
CA SER A 155 -3.30 18.87 -18.40
C SER A 155 -2.31 19.84 -17.76
N ASP A 156 -2.73 20.57 -16.73
CA ASP A 156 -1.96 21.54 -15.96
C ASP A 156 -1.28 20.89 -14.73
N TYR A 157 -1.17 19.57 -14.68
CA TYR A 157 -0.54 18.86 -13.58
C TYR A 157 0.86 18.44 -14.02
N LEU A 158 1.88 18.91 -13.30
CA LEU A 158 3.28 18.60 -13.55
C LEU A 158 3.81 17.57 -12.55
N SER A 159 4.87 16.85 -12.94
CA SER A 159 5.64 16.07 -11.98
C SER A 159 6.37 16.97 -10.97
N THR A 160 6.80 16.39 -9.85
CA THR A 160 7.56 17.08 -8.80
C THR A 160 8.81 17.77 -9.36
N VAL A 161 9.55 17.09 -10.24
CA VAL A 161 10.79 17.64 -10.81
C VAL A 161 10.52 18.77 -11.82
N GLU A 162 9.47 18.65 -12.64
CA GLU A 162 9.06 19.71 -13.57
C GLU A 162 8.58 20.95 -12.83
N SER A 163 7.89 20.76 -11.70
CA SER A 163 7.42 21.82 -10.81
C SER A 163 8.59 22.55 -10.15
N ILE A 164 9.57 21.79 -9.64
CA ILE A 164 10.81 22.35 -9.09
C ILE A 164 11.57 23.14 -10.15
N ALA A 165 11.80 22.56 -11.34
CA ALA A 165 12.51 23.24 -12.42
C ALA A 165 11.83 24.57 -12.79
N HIS A 166 10.51 24.57 -12.95
CA HIS A 166 9.76 25.77 -13.27
C HIS A 166 9.91 26.85 -12.20
N VAL A 167 9.77 26.48 -10.92
CA VAL A 167 9.89 27.44 -9.83
C VAL A 167 11.30 28.01 -9.74
N LEU A 168 12.34 27.19 -9.87
CA LEU A 168 13.72 27.68 -9.84
C LEU A 168 14.02 28.60 -11.03
N GLU A 169 13.53 28.30 -12.23
CA GLU A 169 13.66 29.16 -13.42
C GLU A 169 13.07 30.57 -13.18
N ARG A 170 12.02 30.67 -12.37
CA ARG A 170 11.38 31.95 -12.02
C ARG A 170 12.08 32.66 -10.87
N LEU A 171 12.43 31.94 -9.80
CA LEU A 171 13.01 32.54 -8.60
C LEU A 171 14.47 32.96 -8.80
N GLU A 172 15.24 32.16 -9.54
CA GLU A 172 16.66 32.36 -9.74
C GLU A 172 17.08 32.22 -11.23
N PRO A 173 16.62 33.14 -12.10
CA PRO A 173 16.85 33.05 -13.56
C PRO A 173 18.33 33.07 -13.98
N GLU A 174 19.21 33.61 -13.13
CA GLU A 174 20.67 33.64 -13.34
C GLU A 174 21.34 32.27 -13.13
N THR A 175 20.63 31.32 -12.51
CA THR A 175 21.20 30.00 -12.19
C THR A 175 21.21 29.12 -13.43
N SER A 176 22.41 28.88 -13.95
CA SER A 176 22.60 28.04 -15.13
C SER A 176 22.30 26.56 -14.86
N GLY A 177 21.78 25.86 -15.87
CA GLY A 177 21.66 24.40 -15.86
C GLY A 177 20.41 23.84 -15.19
N ILE A 178 19.41 24.66 -14.82
CA ILE A 178 18.13 24.17 -14.28
C ILE A 178 17.44 23.18 -15.24
N GLU A 179 17.53 23.43 -16.55
CA GLU A 179 17.01 22.53 -17.60
C GLU A 179 17.53 21.09 -17.49
N ARG A 180 18.70 20.86 -16.87
CA ARG A 180 19.25 19.50 -16.67
C ARG A 180 18.33 18.61 -15.82
N LEU A 181 17.49 19.21 -14.96
CA LEU A 181 16.43 18.50 -14.25
C LEU A 181 15.44 17.87 -15.25
N ARG A 182 14.98 18.65 -16.23
CA ARG A 182 14.04 18.20 -17.27
C ARG A 182 14.72 17.24 -18.23
N GLU A 183 15.99 17.44 -18.59
CA GLU A 183 16.78 16.49 -19.40
C GLU A 183 16.89 15.10 -18.74
N SER A 184 17.21 15.08 -17.44
CA SER A 184 17.27 13.83 -16.66
C SER A 184 15.89 13.17 -16.56
N PHE A 185 14.85 13.98 -16.40
CA PHE A 185 13.48 13.51 -16.39
C PHE A 185 13.03 12.91 -17.73
N ARG A 186 13.30 13.60 -18.85
CA ARG A 186 13.08 13.10 -20.20
C ARG A 186 13.81 11.76 -20.41
N THR A 187 15.06 11.66 -19.97
CA THR A 187 15.83 10.41 -20.03
C THR A 187 15.17 9.29 -19.22
N LEU A 188 14.69 9.56 -18.00
CA LEU A 188 13.95 8.60 -17.19
C LEU A 188 12.71 8.10 -17.93
N VAL A 189 11.94 9.01 -18.55
CA VAL A 189 10.72 8.70 -19.30
C VAL A 189 11.06 7.91 -20.57
N ASP A 190 12.04 8.36 -21.35
CA ASP A 190 12.47 7.72 -22.60
C ASP A 190 13.04 6.33 -22.36
N ARG A 191 13.88 6.13 -21.33
CA ARG A 191 14.38 4.79 -20.97
C ARG A 191 13.23 3.87 -20.55
N ALA A 192 12.22 4.39 -19.86
CA ALA A 192 11.03 3.61 -19.49
C ALA A 192 10.14 3.26 -20.70
N ILE A 193 9.93 4.19 -21.64
CA ILE A 193 9.22 3.95 -22.90
C ILE A 193 10.00 2.94 -23.76
N ALA A 194 11.29 3.17 -23.96
CA ALA A 194 12.16 2.27 -24.72
C ALA A 194 12.18 0.87 -24.11
N ALA A 195 12.14 0.72 -22.78
CA ALA A 195 11.98 -0.58 -22.15
C ALA A 195 10.63 -1.25 -22.46
N ARG A 196 9.54 -0.47 -22.49
CA ARG A 196 8.21 -0.92 -22.92
C ARG A 196 8.12 -1.20 -24.43
N VAL A 197 9.05 -0.71 -25.24
CA VAL A 197 9.13 -0.94 -26.70
C VAL A 197 10.09 -2.10 -27.04
N ARG A 198 11.22 -2.23 -26.32
CA ARG A 198 12.24 -3.30 -26.46
C ARG A 198 11.83 -4.60 -25.80
N ALA A 199 10.99 -4.53 -24.77
CA ALA A 199 9.99 -5.56 -24.62
C ALA A 199 8.87 -5.14 -25.56
N PRO A 200 8.89 -5.50 -26.87
CA PRO A 200 7.64 -5.41 -27.59
C PRO A 200 6.66 -6.12 -26.69
N SER A 201 5.44 -5.59 -26.57
CA SER A 201 4.38 -6.50 -26.24
C SER A 201 4.62 -7.70 -27.16
N ALA A 202 5.01 -8.85 -26.59
CA ALA A 202 4.30 -10.05 -26.99
C ALA A 202 2.88 -9.54 -26.92
N GLY A 203 2.32 -9.20 -28.08
CA GLY A 203 0.96 -8.76 -28.12
C GLY A 203 0.26 -9.78 -27.25
N ARG A 204 -0.68 -9.34 -26.43
CA ARG A 204 -1.76 -10.26 -26.14
C ARG A 204 -2.52 -10.53 -27.46
N SER A 205 -1.85 -10.97 -28.53
CA SER A 205 -2.25 -12.22 -29.14
C SER A 205 -2.40 -13.16 -27.96
N LYS A 206 -3.67 -13.35 -27.58
CA LYS A 206 -4.08 -14.58 -26.97
C LYS A 206 -3.53 -15.65 -27.91
N ARG A 207 -2.28 -16.12 -27.71
CA ARG A 207 -2.07 -17.56 -27.80
C ARG A 207 -3.24 -18.09 -27.00
N PRO A 208 -4.15 -18.90 -27.58
CA PRO A 208 -5.02 -19.68 -26.75
C PRO A 208 -4.02 -20.38 -25.84
N ARG A 209 -3.92 -19.92 -24.59
CA ARG A 209 -3.24 -20.69 -23.58
C ARG A 209 -3.95 -22.02 -23.73
N PRO A 210 -3.26 -23.13 -24.05
CA PRO A 210 -3.91 -24.44 -23.94
C PRO A 210 -4.59 -24.36 -22.59
N ARG A 211 -5.94 -24.42 -22.60
CA ARG A 211 -6.81 -24.06 -21.47
C ARG A 211 -6.09 -24.65 -20.27
N ARG A 212 -5.42 -23.82 -19.48
CA ARG A 212 -4.65 -24.34 -18.34
C ARG A 212 -5.77 -24.91 -17.52
N GLU A 213 -5.83 -26.23 -17.43
CA GLU A 213 -6.94 -26.93 -16.79
C GLU A 213 -7.25 -26.15 -15.52
N ARG A 214 -8.53 -25.77 -15.40
CA ARG A 214 -9.02 -24.83 -14.41
C ARG A 214 -8.73 -25.39 -13.03
N THR A 215 -7.51 -25.29 -12.52
CA THR A 215 -7.24 -25.58 -11.13
C THR A 215 -7.83 -24.38 -10.39
N PRO A 216 -8.94 -24.56 -9.65
CA PRO A 216 -9.48 -23.47 -8.86
C PRO A 216 -8.36 -22.94 -7.95
N PRO A 217 -8.32 -21.62 -7.67
CA PRO A 217 -7.43 -21.06 -6.66
C PRO A 217 -7.45 -21.92 -5.41
N LEU A 218 -6.30 -22.06 -4.73
CA LEU A 218 -6.10 -23.05 -3.66
C LEU A 218 -7.24 -23.05 -2.62
N ALA A 219 -7.71 -21.86 -2.21
CA ALA A 219 -8.84 -21.72 -1.28
C ALA A 219 -10.18 -22.27 -1.79
N LEU A 220 -10.41 -22.27 -3.10
CA LEU A 220 -11.63 -22.79 -3.72
C LEU A 220 -11.54 -24.30 -3.97
N GLY A 221 -10.35 -24.81 -4.33
CA GLY A 221 -10.11 -26.24 -4.60
C GLY A 221 -9.84 -27.12 -3.38
N THR A 222 -9.42 -26.54 -2.25
CA THR A 222 -9.10 -27.32 -1.05
C THR A 222 -10.39 -27.89 -0.42
N PRO A 223 -10.46 -29.18 -0.04
CA PRO A 223 -11.62 -29.74 0.66
C PRO A 223 -11.98 -28.93 1.91
N ARG A 224 -13.28 -28.68 2.16
CA ARG A 224 -13.74 -27.87 3.32
C ARG A 224 -13.17 -28.38 4.65
N ALA A 225 -13.07 -29.70 4.80
CA ALA A 225 -12.50 -30.33 6.00
C ALA A 225 -11.03 -29.93 6.28
N ARG A 226 -10.28 -29.49 5.26
CA ARG A 226 -8.89 -29.02 5.36
C ARG A 226 -8.74 -27.50 5.37
N VAL A 227 -9.84 -26.75 5.41
CA VAL A 227 -9.80 -25.28 5.46
C VAL A 227 -10.07 -24.81 6.87
N VAL A 228 -9.16 -23.99 7.38
CA VAL A 228 -9.30 -23.25 8.64
C VAL A 228 -9.37 -21.78 8.31
N VAL A 229 -10.53 -21.16 8.51
CA VAL A 229 -10.70 -19.72 8.30
C VAL A 229 -10.31 -18.99 9.57
N VAL A 230 -9.60 -17.86 9.43
CA VAL A 230 -8.95 -17.16 10.54
C VAL A 230 -9.10 -15.65 10.38
N TYR A 231 -9.35 -15.00 11.50
CA TYR A 231 -9.16 -13.57 11.69
C TYR A 231 -8.22 -13.36 12.88
N ALA A 232 -7.25 -12.48 12.72
CA ALA A 232 -6.29 -12.15 13.77
C ALA A 232 -6.04 -10.64 13.80
N GLU A 233 -5.85 -10.12 15.02
CA GLU A 233 -5.59 -8.71 15.30
C GLU A 233 -4.45 -8.57 16.32
N ALA A 234 -3.67 -7.50 16.16
CA ALA A 234 -2.62 -7.12 17.08
C ALA A 234 -2.95 -5.79 17.77
N ALA A 235 -2.31 -5.55 18.90
CA ALA A 235 -2.46 -4.37 19.71
C ALA A 235 -1.13 -3.63 19.85
N ALA A 236 -1.23 -2.31 19.73
CA ALA A 236 -0.24 -1.41 20.30
C ALA A 236 -0.56 -1.19 21.79
N ASP A 237 0.47 -0.79 22.54
CA ASP A 237 0.33 -0.34 23.92
C ASP A 237 -0.36 1.03 24.02
N LEU A 238 -0.49 1.55 25.25
CA LEU A 238 -1.11 2.86 25.51
C LEU A 238 -0.35 4.04 24.90
N GLU A 239 0.95 3.89 24.62
CA GLU A 239 1.78 4.90 23.94
C GLU A 239 1.71 4.77 22.41
N GLY A 240 0.94 3.80 21.90
CA GLY A 240 0.84 3.49 20.47
C GLY A 240 2.06 2.75 19.92
N LYS A 241 2.91 2.20 20.79
CA LYS A 241 4.10 1.44 20.41
C LYS A 241 3.80 -0.06 20.36
N GLY A 242 4.52 -0.75 19.49
CA GLY A 242 4.42 -2.20 19.33
C GLY A 242 3.26 -2.66 18.44
N ASN A 243 3.27 -3.96 18.13
CA ASN A 243 2.25 -4.65 17.34
C ASN A 243 2.12 -6.08 17.88
N HIS A 244 1.69 -6.19 19.13
CA HIS A 244 1.65 -7.44 19.88
C HIS A 244 0.39 -8.23 19.51
N PRO A 245 0.47 -9.52 19.21
CA PRO A 245 -0.72 -10.32 18.89
C PRO A 245 -1.68 -10.29 20.07
N LEU A 246 -2.93 -9.87 19.84
CA LEU A 246 -3.95 -9.69 20.88
C LEU A 246 -5.03 -10.76 20.77
N LEU A 247 -5.54 -11.00 19.56
CA LEU A 247 -6.70 -11.86 19.36
C LEU A 247 -6.54 -12.70 18.11
N VAL A 248 -6.80 -14.00 18.23
CA VAL A 248 -6.95 -14.92 17.11
C VAL A 248 -8.30 -15.61 17.24
N VAL A 249 -9.12 -15.52 16.19
CA VAL A 249 -10.34 -16.33 16.07
C VAL A 249 -10.24 -17.20 14.82
N ALA A 250 -10.54 -18.48 14.98
CA ALA A 250 -10.35 -19.45 13.92
C ALA A 250 -11.45 -20.51 13.94
N ARG A 251 -11.82 -21.01 12.77
CA ARG A 251 -12.79 -22.10 12.63
C ARG A 251 -12.47 -23.00 11.44
N ARG A 252 -12.41 -24.30 11.71
CA ARG A 252 -12.36 -25.33 10.67
C ARG A 252 -13.72 -25.45 9.99
N GLN A 253 -13.73 -25.55 8.67
CA GLN A 253 -14.97 -25.56 7.87
C GLN A 253 -15.66 -26.95 7.73
N GLY A 254 -15.06 -28.08 8.17
CA GLY A 254 -15.61 -29.45 7.93
C GLY A 254 -16.86 -29.79 8.78
N ALA A 255 -17.81 -30.66 8.40
CA ALA A 255 -17.82 -31.87 7.53
C ALA A 255 -18.86 -31.77 6.35
N PRO A 256 -19.29 -32.84 5.61
CA PRO A 256 -20.07 -32.70 4.37
C PRO A 256 -21.44 -32.02 4.59
N VAL A 257 -22.05 -31.59 3.49
CA VAL A 257 -23.37 -30.91 3.45
C VAL A 257 -24.35 -31.64 4.37
N GLY A 258 -24.73 -31.00 5.50
CA GLY A 258 -25.63 -31.57 6.51
C GLY A 258 -25.07 -31.68 7.93
N ALA A 259 -23.76 -31.51 8.15
CA ALA A 259 -23.19 -31.44 9.51
C ALA A 259 -23.14 -29.99 10.04
N HIS A 260 -23.23 -29.81 11.37
CA HIS A 260 -23.02 -28.52 12.03
C HIS A 260 -21.56 -28.06 11.90
N LEU A 261 -21.34 -26.74 11.81
CA LEU A 261 -20.00 -26.14 11.79
C LEU A 261 -19.26 -26.43 13.11
N ALA A 262 -17.95 -26.61 13.06
CA ALA A 262 -17.12 -26.71 14.25
C ALA A 262 -17.25 -25.43 15.12
N PRO A 263 -17.05 -25.51 16.44
CA PRO A 263 -17.05 -24.32 17.28
C PRO A 263 -15.92 -23.36 16.87
N VAL A 264 -16.15 -22.06 17.04
CA VAL A 264 -15.09 -21.06 16.86
C VAL A 264 -14.10 -21.15 18.00
N GLN A 265 -12.83 -21.33 17.67
CA GLN A 265 -11.76 -21.17 18.63
C GLN A 265 -11.44 -19.68 18.74
N ARG A 266 -11.59 -19.10 19.94
CA ARG A 266 -11.22 -17.73 20.26
C ARG A 266 -10.05 -17.76 21.25
N LEU A 267 -8.93 -17.17 20.86
CA LEU A 267 -7.70 -17.09 21.65
C LEU A 267 -7.40 -15.61 21.92
N LEU A 268 -7.71 -15.14 23.12
CA LEU A 268 -7.26 -13.85 23.63
C LEU A 268 -5.86 -14.03 24.22
N LEU A 269 -4.92 -13.21 23.79
CA LEU A 269 -3.49 -13.34 24.07
C LEU A 269 -3.02 -12.26 25.03
N ARG A 270 -2.18 -12.65 25.99
CA ARG A 270 -1.56 -11.72 26.91
C ARG A 270 -0.57 -10.83 26.16
N THR A 271 -0.78 -9.53 26.25
CA THR A 271 0.14 -8.52 25.70
C THR A 271 1.15 -8.07 26.76
N PRO A 272 2.37 -7.62 26.37
CA PRO A 272 3.38 -7.13 27.32
C PRO A 272 2.96 -5.87 28.08
N ALA A 273 2.09 -5.07 27.46
CA ALA A 273 1.48 -3.88 28.04
C ALA A 273 -0.03 -3.86 27.75
N PRO A 274 -0.84 -3.16 28.56
CA PRO A 274 -2.28 -3.04 28.33
C PRO A 274 -2.60 -2.54 26.91
N PRO A 275 -3.49 -3.21 26.16
CA PRO A 275 -3.94 -2.73 24.87
C PRO A 275 -4.66 -1.39 24.98
N HIS A 276 -4.57 -0.57 23.92
CA HIS A 276 -5.29 0.70 23.89
C HIS A 276 -6.83 0.52 24.00
N PRO A 277 -7.55 1.24 24.88
CA PRO A 277 -8.99 1.05 25.11
C PRO A 277 -9.86 1.16 23.86
N ARG A 278 -9.56 2.11 22.96
CA ARG A 278 -10.27 2.22 21.66
C ARG A 278 -10.17 0.97 20.79
N LEU A 279 -9.07 0.21 20.87
CA LEU A 279 -8.94 -1.04 20.14
C LEU A 279 -9.84 -2.13 20.75
N LEU A 280 -9.88 -2.21 22.08
CA LEU A 280 -10.77 -3.14 22.79
C LEU A 280 -12.24 -2.86 22.47
N GLU A 281 -12.65 -1.59 22.52
CA GLU A 281 -13.98 -1.14 22.12
C GLU A 281 -14.26 -1.50 20.65
N HIS A 282 -13.31 -1.20 19.75
CA HIS A 282 -13.44 -1.52 18.34
C HIS A 282 -13.60 -3.02 18.08
N LEU A 283 -12.90 -3.87 18.82
CA LEU A 283 -12.99 -5.32 18.71
C LEU A 283 -14.18 -5.91 19.48
N ALA A 284 -14.83 -5.09 20.31
CA ALA A 284 -15.80 -5.50 21.32
C ALA A 284 -15.23 -6.63 22.21
N ILE A 285 -14.07 -6.35 22.82
CA ILE A 285 -13.45 -7.16 23.86
C ILE A 285 -13.73 -6.46 25.19
N ASP A 286 -14.28 -7.19 26.15
CA ASP A 286 -14.48 -6.67 27.50
C ASP A 286 -13.10 -6.61 28.20
N PRO A 287 -12.68 -5.45 28.75
CA PRO A 287 -11.43 -5.36 29.51
C PRO A 287 -11.31 -6.39 30.64
N ASP A 288 -12.42 -6.86 31.20
CA ASP A 288 -12.44 -7.89 32.26
C ASP A 288 -12.05 -9.29 31.73
N GLU A 289 -12.01 -9.50 30.41
CA GLU A 289 -11.47 -10.72 29.79
C GLU A 289 -9.92 -10.75 29.84
N LEU A 290 -9.25 -9.59 29.90
CA LEU A 290 -7.79 -9.48 29.75
C LEU A 290 -6.98 -10.24 30.81
N PRO A 291 -7.35 -10.27 32.11
CA PRO A 291 -6.65 -11.07 33.12
C PRO A 291 -6.65 -12.57 32.80
N GLY A 292 -7.67 -13.05 32.09
CA GLY A 292 -7.79 -14.44 31.62
C GLY A 292 -7.05 -14.75 30.33
N ALA A 293 -6.39 -13.76 29.70
CA ALA A 293 -5.72 -13.94 28.43
C ALA A 293 -4.56 -14.95 28.51
N ALA A 294 -4.49 -15.82 27.50
CA ALA A 294 -3.54 -16.92 27.46
C ALA A 294 -2.11 -16.41 27.14
N PRO A 295 -1.07 -17.00 27.75
CA PRO A 295 0.29 -16.85 27.26
C PRO A 295 0.42 -17.31 25.80
N LEU A 296 1.36 -16.72 25.07
CA LEU A 296 1.52 -16.98 23.63
C LEU A 296 1.86 -18.45 23.35
N GLU A 297 2.64 -19.08 24.21
CA GLU A 297 3.03 -20.49 24.11
C GLU A 297 1.81 -21.41 24.22
N ALA A 298 0.96 -21.19 25.23
CA ALA A 298 -0.27 -21.96 25.42
C ALA A 298 -1.24 -21.78 24.24
N ALA A 299 -1.30 -20.57 23.67
CA ALA A 299 -2.09 -20.32 22.48
C ALA A 299 -1.53 -21.06 21.25
N ARG A 300 -0.20 -21.11 21.06
CA ARG A 300 0.44 -21.90 20.01
C ARG A 300 0.16 -23.39 20.15
N ASP A 301 0.13 -23.92 21.36
CA ASP A 301 -0.22 -25.33 21.62
C ASP A 301 -1.68 -25.61 21.26
N SER A 302 -2.59 -24.73 21.67
CA SER A 302 -4.02 -24.77 21.30
C SER A 302 -4.22 -24.69 19.78
N TRP A 303 -3.41 -23.87 19.10
CA TRP A 303 -3.41 -23.72 17.65
C TRP A 303 -2.95 -24.98 16.92
N ARG A 304 -1.90 -25.67 17.39
CA ARG A 304 -1.43 -26.93 16.77
C ARG A 304 -2.49 -28.04 16.82
N SER A 305 -3.42 -27.97 17.78
CA SER A 305 -4.57 -28.87 17.84
C SER A 305 -5.64 -28.53 16.80
N LEU A 306 -5.72 -27.26 16.39
CA LEU A 306 -6.66 -26.80 15.37
C LEU A 306 -6.10 -26.93 13.94
N VAL A 307 -4.82 -26.67 13.71
CA VAL A 307 -4.20 -26.59 12.38
C VAL A 307 -3.12 -27.67 12.23
N GLY A 308 -3.42 -28.66 11.39
CA GLY A 308 -2.50 -29.73 11.01
C GLY A 308 -1.68 -29.39 9.76
N PRO A 309 -0.66 -30.20 9.42
CA PRO A 309 0.32 -29.90 8.36
C PRO A 309 -0.27 -29.83 6.94
N GLU A 310 -1.42 -30.47 6.73
CA GLU A 310 -2.10 -30.54 5.42
C GLU A 310 -3.20 -29.47 5.26
N ASP A 311 -3.40 -28.64 6.28
CA ASP A 311 -4.47 -27.65 6.29
C ASP A 311 -4.08 -26.38 5.53
N LEU A 312 -5.11 -25.72 5.01
CA LEU A 312 -5.03 -24.40 4.44
C LEU A 312 -5.60 -23.38 5.41
N VAL A 313 -4.76 -22.46 5.86
CA VAL A 313 -5.17 -21.29 6.63
C VAL A 313 -5.69 -20.22 5.67
N VAL A 314 -6.94 -19.81 5.86
CA VAL A 314 -7.61 -18.84 5.00
C VAL A 314 -7.95 -17.59 5.78
N THR A 315 -7.53 -16.43 5.30
CA THR A 315 -7.88 -15.12 5.87
C THR A 315 -8.59 -14.25 4.83
N TRP A 316 -9.20 -13.14 5.24
CA TRP A 316 -9.66 -12.16 4.26
C TRP A 316 -8.50 -11.30 3.73
N SER A 317 -7.69 -10.74 4.64
CA SER A 317 -6.59 -9.83 4.34
C SER A 317 -5.24 -10.43 4.72
N LEU A 318 -4.16 -9.85 4.17
CA LEU A 318 -2.79 -10.21 4.53
C LEU A 318 -2.46 -9.88 5.99
N GLY A 319 -3.11 -8.85 6.57
CA GLY A 319 -2.82 -8.40 7.94
C GLY A 319 -2.98 -9.50 8.99
N SER A 320 -4.05 -10.29 8.93
CA SER A 320 -4.24 -11.40 9.87
C SER A 320 -3.19 -12.52 9.68
N LEU A 321 -2.70 -12.76 8.46
CA LEU A 321 -1.58 -13.70 8.26
C LEU A 321 -0.29 -13.17 8.88
N THR A 322 0.01 -11.88 8.69
CA THR A 322 1.18 -11.24 9.30
C THR A 322 1.15 -11.33 10.82
N VAL A 323 -0.01 -11.17 11.46
CA VAL A 323 -0.17 -11.35 12.91
C VAL A 323 0.15 -12.79 13.33
N LEU A 324 -0.37 -13.78 12.61
CA LEU A 324 -0.10 -15.20 12.91
C LEU A 324 1.38 -15.55 12.78
N GLU A 325 2.02 -15.09 11.70
CA GLU A 325 3.44 -15.32 11.42
C GLU A 325 4.34 -14.64 12.46
N ALA A 326 4.09 -13.37 12.77
CA ALA A 326 4.83 -12.63 13.80
C ALA A 326 4.68 -13.25 15.19
N ALA A 327 3.51 -13.81 15.47
CA ALA A 327 3.21 -14.54 16.69
C ALA A 327 3.72 -15.98 16.68
N GLY A 328 4.38 -16.45 15.61
CA GLY A 328 4.98 -17.79 15.53
C GLY A 328 3.96 -18.93 15.52
N PHE A 329 2.74 -18.69 15.07
CA PHE A 329 1.77 -19.76 14.81
C PHE A 329 2.18 -20.56 13.57
N ALA A 330 2.02 -21.89 13.62
CA ALA A 330 2.33 -22.74 12.48
C ALA A 330 1.30 -22.54 11.36
N VAL A 331 1.74 -22.04 10.20
CA VAL A 331 0.89 -21.81 9.03
C VAL A 331 1.45 -22.63 7.85
N PRO A 332 1.04 -23.90 7.67
CA PRO A 332 1.64 -24.79 6.67
C PRO A 332 1.42 -24.29 5.25
N ARG A 333 0.19 -23.83 4.98
CA ARG A 333 -0.23 -23.22 3.71
C ARG A 333 -1.20 -22.11 4.03
N SER A 334 -1.12 -21.01 3.28
CA SER A 334 -2.01 -19.87 3.44
C SER A 334 -2.66 -19.43 2.13
N SER A 335 -3.82 -18.80 2.25
CA SER A 335 -4.48 -18.11 1.15
C SER A 335 -5.34 -16.98 1.72
N TYR A 336 -5.13 -15.74 1.28
CA TYR A 336 -5.99 -14.64 1.67
C TYR A 336 -7.00 -14.31 0.55
N LEU A 337 -8.28 -14.31 0.90
CA LEU A 337 -9.38 -14.35 -0.07
C LEU A 337 -9.57 -13.06 -0.83
N LYS A 338 -9.18 -11.91 -0.28
CA LYS A 338 -9.32 -10.63 -0.97
C LYS A 338 -8.59 -10.65 -2.33
N GLU A 339 -7.40 -11.25 -2.41
CA GLU A 339 -6.69 -11.39 -3.68
C GLU A 339 -7.41 -12.34 -4.62
N VAL A 340 -7.83 -13.51 -4.14
CA VAL A 340 -8.56 -14.51 -4.94
C VAL A 340 -9.83 -13.88 -5.54
N TYR A 341 -10.57 -13.12 -4.73
CA TYR A 341 -11.76 -12.40 -5.14
C TYR A 341 -11.45 -11.30 -6.16
N CYS A 342 -10.52 -10.40 -5.85
CA CYS A 342 -10.17 -9.29 -6.74
C CYS A 342 -9.65 -9.79 -8.09
N ASN A 343 -8.84 -10.85 -8.10
CA ASN A 343 -8.35 -11.47 -9.32
C ASN A 343 -9.49 -12.13 -10.12
N GLY A 344 -10.47 -12.76 -9.45
CA GLY A 344 -11.68 -13.27 -10.08
C GLY A 344 -12.52 -12.17 -10.73
N GLN A 345 -12.78 -11.07 -10.02
CA GLN A 345 -13.55 -9.94 -10.52
C GLN A 345 -12.83 -9.19 -11.66
N ALA A 346 -11.51 -9.00 -11.56
CA ALA A 346 -10.71 -8.40 -12.62
C ALA A 346 -10.76 -9.21 -13.92
N ARG A 347 -10.83 -10.55 -13.85
CA ARG A 347 -11.03 -11.41 -15.03
C ARG A 347 -12.40 -11.20 -15.68
N ARG A 348 -13.42 -10.83 -14.88
CA ARG A 348 -14.77 -10.48 -15.34
C ARG A 348 -14.88 -9.00 -15.76
N GLY A 349 -13.78 -8.23 -15.75
CA GLY A 349 -13.78 -6.80 -16.09
C GLY A 349 -14.41 -5.91 -15.02
N VAL A 350 -14.63 -6.43 -13.81
CA VAL A 350 -15.31 -5.72 -12.72
C VAL A 350 -14.29 -5.03 -11.81
N THR A 351 -14.48 -3.73 -11.58
CA THR A 351 -13.69 -2.98 -10.59
C THR A 351 -14.25 -3.20 -9.19
N VAL A 352 -13.42 -3.71 -8.29
CA VAL A 352 -13.81 -3.96 -6.90
C VAL A 352 -13.76 -2.67 -6.07
N ARG A 353 -14.84 -2.39 -5.34
CA ARG A 353 -14.95 -1.31 -4.35
C ARG A 353 -15.63 -1.79 -3.07
N GLY A 354 -15.24 -1.23 -1.92
CA GLY A 354 -15.85 -1.51 -0.61
C GLY A 354 -15.03 -2.46 0.28
N GLY A 355 -15.38 -2.48 1.58
CA GLY A 355 -14.83 -3.42 2.57
C GLY A 355 -15.53 -4.77 2.55
N LEU A 356 -15.03 -5.75 3.33
CA LEU A 356 -15.57 -7.11 3.37
C LEU A 356 -17.09 -7.16 3.61
N GLU A 357 -17.59 -6.39 4.57
CA GLU A 357 -19.02 -6.31 4.90
C GLU A 357 -19.88 -5.84 3.72
N GLU A 358 -19.41 -4.82 3.00
CA GLU A 358 -20.06 -4.32 1.78
C GLU A 358 -20.11 -5.39 0.70
N LEU A 359 -19.04 -6.17 0.55
CA LEU A 359 -18.96 -7.24 -0.44
C LEU A 359 -19.88 -8.42 -0.08
N VAL A 360 -19.96 -8.79 1.20
CA VAL A 360 -20.89 -9.79 1.70
C VAL A 360 -22.32 -9.37 1.39
N ARG A 361 -22.69 -8.12 1.71
CA ARG A 361 -24.04 -7.59 1.45
C ARG A 361 -24.35 -7.55 -0.05
N ARG A 362 -23.43 -7.04 -0.86
CA ARG A 362 -23.57 -6.92 -2.32
C ARG A 362 -23.85 -8.27 -2.98
N HIS A 363 -23.17 -9.31 -2.52
CA HIS A 363 -23.29 -10.66 -3.09
C HIS A 363 -24.36 -11.52 -2.43
N GLY A 364 -25.03 -11.01 -1.40
CA GLY A 364 -25.94 -11.81 -0.57
C GLY A 364 -25.24 -13.05 0.00
N ALA A 365 -23.94 -12.93 0.31
CA ALA A 365 -23.15 -14.07 0.73
C ALA A 365 -23.58 -14.52 2.13
N THR A 366 -23.99 -15.79 2.25
CA THR A 366 -24.43 -16.39 3.50
C THR A 366 -23.67 -17.69 3.78
N LEU A 367 -23.63 -18.05 5.06
CA LEU A 367 -23.19 -19.36 5.50
C LEU A 367 -24.40 -20.26 5.74
N PRO A 368 -24.45 -21.47 5.16
CA PRO A 368 -25.44 -22.46 5.53
C PRO A 368 -25.21 -22.91 6.98
N ASN A 369 -26.30 -23.22 7.70
CA ASN A 369 -26.29 -23.69 9.10
C ASN A 369 -25.62 -22.69 10.07
N ALA A 370 -25.94 -21.40 9.94
CA ALA A 370 -25.41 -20.34 10.80
C ALA A 370 -25.98 -20.32 12.23
N ASP A 371 -26.93 -21.21 12.56
CA ASP A 371 -27.61 -21.27 13.87
C ASP A 371 -26.77 -21.86 15.01
N VAL A 372 -25.46 -22.06 14.79
CA VAL A 372 -24.53 -22.45 15.86
C VAL A 372 -24.26 -21.23 16.73
N PRO A 373 -24.49 -21.28 18.05
CA PRO A 373 -24.14 -20.17 18.94
C PRO A 373 -22.66 -19.80 18.80
N MET A 374 -22.40 -18.52 18.56
CA MET A 374 -21.04 -17.99 18.40
C MET A 374 -20.72 -17.00 19.51
N PRO A 375 -19.44 -16.90 19.94
CA PRO A 375 -19.02 -15.82 20.82
C PRO A 375 -19.33 -14.46 20.18
N GLN A 376 -19.77 -13.50 20.99
CA GLN A 376 -20.00 -12.15 20.51
C GLN A 376 -18.66 -11.45 20.18
N GLY A 377 -18.73 -10.40 19.36
CA GLY A 377 -17.59 -9.51 19.10
C GLY A 377 -17.22 -9.37 17.63
N ARG A 378 -16.56 -8.26 17.30
CA ARG A 378 -16.31 -7.86 15.91
C ARG A 378 -15.38 -8.83 15.17
N ALA A 379 -14.41 -9.41 15.85
CA ALA A 379 -13.50 -10.39 15.25
C ALA A 379 -14.24 -11.64 14.77
N VAL A 380 -15.20 -12.11 15.54
CA VAL A 380 -16.04 -13.26 15.19
C VAL A 380 -16.96 -12.93 14.01
N GLU A 381 -17.49 -11.71 13.96
CA GLU A 381 -18.25 -11.24 12.80
C GLU A 381 -17.38 -11.16 11.54
N ARG A 382 -16.12 -10.70 11.64
CA ARG A 382 -15.16 -10.70 10.52
C ARG A 382 -14.81 -12.10 10.04
N LEU A 383 -14.66 -13.04 10.96
CA LEU A 383 -14.50 -14.46 10.64
C LEU A 383 -15.71 -14.94 9.82
N ARG A 384 -16.93 -14.71 10.32
CA ARG A 384 -18.19 -15.09 9.67
C ARG A 384 -18.32 -14.52 8.26
N GLN A 385 -18.00 -13.25 8.09
CA GLN A 385 -18.03 -12.59 6.78
C GLN A 385 -17.01 -13.20 5.80
N THR A 386 -15.83 -13.57 6.28
CA THR A 386 -14.78 -14.22 5.49
C THR A 386 -15.23 -15.60 5.02
N GLU A 387 -15.85 -16.37 5.92
CA GLU A 387 -16.41 -17.68 5.62
C GLU A 387 -17.59 -17.60 4.65
N ALA A 388 -18.49 -16.64 4.83
CA ALA A 388 -19.61 -16.41 3.92
C ALA A 388 -19.11 -16.07 2.51
N MET A 389 -18.09 -15.22 2.40
CA MET A 389 -17.45 -14.93 1.12
C MET A 389 -16.78 -16.17 0.52
N LEU A 390 -16.06 -16.97 1.31
CA LEU A 390 -15.47 -18.23 0.83
C LEU A 390 -16.54 -19.18 0.29
N HIS A 391 -17.65 -19.33 1.03
CA HIS A 391 -18.77 -20.16 0.64
C HIS A 391 -19.38 -19.69 -0.68
N TRP A 392 -19.69 -18.39 -0.81
CA TRP A 392 -20.20 -17.79 -2.03
C TRP A 392 -19.25 -17.97 -3.21
N MET A 393 -17.94 -17.71 -3.01
CA MET A 393 -16.93 -17.89 -4.06
C MET A 393 -16.82 -19.34 -4.54
N ARG A 394 -16.99 -20.31 -3.63
CA ARG A 394 -17.06 -21.74 -3.99
C ARG A 394 -18.33 -22.06 -4.78
N SER A 395 -19.50 -21.60 -4.34
CA SER A 395 -20.75 -21.85 -5.08
C SER A 395 -20.73 -21.22 -6.48
N GLU A 396 -20.12 -20.04 -6.64
CA GLU A 396 -19.96 -19.41 -7.96
C GLU A 396 -18.96 -20.16 -8.83
N ASN A 397 -17.90 -20.73 -8.25
CA ASN A 397 -16.94 -21.56 -8.97
C ASN A 397 -17.55 -22.90 -9.42
N ASP A 398 -18.46 -23.47 -8.62
CA ASP A 398 -19.15 -24.73 -8.94
C ASP A 398 -20.26 -24.55 -9.99
N ARG A 399 -20.79 -23.33 -10.17
CA ARG A 399 -21.82 -22.98 -11.17
C ARG A 399 -21.29 -22.76 -12.60
N GLU A 400 -19.98 -22.65 -12.81
CA GLU A 400 -19.38 -22.49 -14.16
C GLU A 400 -18.75 -23.78 -14.75
N PRO A 401 -19.50 -24.88 -15.06
CA PRO A 401 -19.02 -25.89 -16.00
C PRO A 401 -19.49 -25.67 -17.46
N ASP A 402 -20.71 -25.18 -17.68
CA ASP A 402 -21.35 -25.22 -19.01
C ASP A 402 -21.74 -23.82 -19.52
N THR A 403 -20.85 -23.25 -20.32
CA THR A 403 -21.22 -22.32 -21.41
C THR A 403 -19.98 -22.19 -22.29
N PHE A 404 -20.05 -22.86 -23.44
CA PHE A 404 -19.02 -22.92 -24.47
C PHE A 404 -18.80 -21.56 -25.14
#